data_AF-A0A6S6PDE4-F1
#
_entry.id   AF-A0A6S6PDE4-F1
#
_cell.length_a   1.000
_cell.length_b   1.000
_cell.length_c   1.000
_cell.angle_alpha   90.00
_cell.angle_beta   90.00
_cell.angle_gamma   90.00
#
_symmetry.space_group_name_H-M   'P 1'
#
loop_
_entity.id
_entity.type
_entity.pdbx_description
1 polymer ?
#
loop_
_entity_poly.entity_id
_entity_poly.type
_entity_poly.pdbx_seq_one_letter_code
_entity_poly.pdbx_strand_id
1 'polypeptide(L)'
;MTAVTVDALRPVARWAADCATRVLPVYEAAVPGDGRVRDAIEGANAFARGERRDGRMRTLAFAALAAARETREPAATSAARAAQMAVAVAYTHLDLTGPAAARQTMHLLAPPVYAARARELGTGDPAAADGEIRWAAERAGAEVRHVVAAMPAPDTARTRLGRLYRALDSALRQPPGGRDQRRSVSLDTLGAWVIKCNPAKTPLDPMRVAGVTKPQWCVADNYRSRLIEPGHRVLFWVAAHPRRGFWGAGRITGTPTVEGGRLHVHVHIPLFAEPLTAAELSTVPRLDAMEVFRSPQQANPSWVSVAEWALLEPLLPVGNV
;
A
#
# COMPACT_ATOMS: atom_id res chain seq x y z
N MET A 1 20.77 -9.18 -21.73
CA MET A 1 20.07 -9.46 -20.47
C MET A 1 20.82 -10.57 -19.77
N THR A 2 21.33 -10.34 -18.56
CA THR A 2 22.02 -11.37 -17.77
C THR A 2 21.01 -12.48 -17.46
N ALA A 3 21.33 -13.73 -17.78
CA ALA A 3 20.45 -14.85 -17.49
C ALA A 3 20.29 -15.01 -15.96
N VAL A 4 19.05 -15.12 -15.48
CA VAL A 4 18.79 -15.44 -14.08
C VAL A 4 19.26 -16.87 -13.84
N THR A 5 20.10 -17.09 -12.82
CA THR A 5 20.61 -18.41 -12.43
C THR A 5 19.84 -18.98 -11.24
N VAL A 6 20.01 -20.27 -10.97
CA VAL A 6 19.40 -20.91 -9.78
C VAL A 6 19.88 -20.24 -8.49
N ASP A 7 21.14 -19.80 -8.42
CA ASP A 7 21.66 -19.10 -7.25
C ASP A 7 20.99 -17.73 -7.04
N ALA A 8 20.57 -17.05 -8.10
CA ALA A 8 19.80 -15.81 -7.99
C ALA A 8 18.42 -16.02 -7.32
N LEU A 9 17.93 -17.26 -7.22
CA LEU A 9 16.69 -17.58 -6.50
C LEU A 9 16.89 -17.66 -4.97
N ARG A 10 18.12 -17.70 -4.45
CA ARG A 10 18.36 -17.84 -3.01
C ARG A 10 17.91 -16.61 -2.20
N PRO A 11 18.20 -15.35 -2.61
CA PRO A 11 17.62 -14.17 -1.96
C PRO A 11 16.09 -14.14 -2.04
N VAL A 12 15.52 -14.62 -3.16
CA VAL A 12 14.06 -14.71 -3.33
C VAL A 12 13.45 -15.75 -2.40
N ALA A 13 14.10 -16.90 -2.22
CA ALA A 13 13.66 -17.94 -1.28
C ALA A 13 13.71 -17.45 0.17
N ARG A 14 14.75 -16.68 0.55
CA ARG A 14 14.81 -16.05 1.87
C ARG A 14 13.63 -15.11 2.10
N TRP A 15 13.44 -14.18 1.17
CA TRP A 15 12.36 -13.21 1.23
C TRP A 15 10.98 -13.88 1.27
N ALA A 16 10.78 -14.94 0.47
CA ALA A 16 9.56 -15.73 0.49
C ALA A 16 9.33 -16.46 1.82
N ALA A 17 10.39 -17.01 2.42
CA ALA A 17 10.33 -17.65 3.74
C ALA A 17 9.98 -16.64 4.84
N ASP A 18 10.56 -15.44 4.81
CA ASP A 18 10.24 -14.36 5.75
C ASP A 18 8.75 -13.95 5.62
N CYS A 19 8.21 -13.86 4.41
CA CYS A 19 6.79 -13.59 4.17
C CYS A 19 5.88 -14.72 4.71
N ALA A 20 6.22 -15.99 4.46
CA ALA A 20 5.45 -17.14 4.93
C ALA A 20 5.49 -17.26 6.47
N THR A 21 6.64 -16.96 7.09
CA THR A 21 6.82 -16.99 8.55
C THR A 21 5.84 -16.06 9.26
N ARG A 22 5.53 -14.89 8.67
CA ARG A 22 4.60 -13.92 9.26
C ARG A 22 3.17 -14.42 9.41
N VAL A 23 2.79 -15.44 8.65
CA VAL A 23 1.45 -16.05 8.70
C VAL A 23 1.47 -17.47 9.24
N LEU A 24 2.64 -17.99 9.64
CA LEU A 24 2.74 -19.29 10.30
C LEU A 24 1.86 -19.38 11.56
N PRO A 25 1.80 -18.36 12.46
CA PRO A 25 0.91 -18.43 13.62
C PRO A 25 -0.58 -18.58 13.27
N VAL A 26 -1.01 -18.10 12.10
CA VAL A 26 -2.40 -18.26 11.61
C VAL A 26 -2.69 -19.74 11.35
N TYR A 27 -1.73 -20.46 10.77
CA TYR A 27 -1.87 -21.89 10.53
C TYR A 27 -1.79 -22.70 11.83
N GLU A 28 -0.80 -22.42 12.67
CA GLU A 28 -0.56 -23.17 13.92
C GLU A 28 -1.71 -23.03 14.92
N ALA A 29 -2.39 -21.88 14.94
CA ALA A 29 -3.59 -21.70 15.75
C ALA A 29 -4.78 -22.54 15.25
N ALA A 30 -4.92 -22.70 13.93
CA ALA A 30 -6.01 -23.46 13.31
C ALA A 30 -5.77 -24.97 13.30
N VAL A 31 -4.51 -25.41 13.22
CA VAL A 31 -4.11 -26.83 13.16
C VAL A 31 -2.95 -27.10 14.14
N PRO A 32 -3.21 -27.15 15.45
CA PRO A 32 -2.17 -27.37 16.45
C PRO A 32 -1.44 -28.71 16.24
N GLY A 33 -0.11 -28.69 16.33
CA GLY A 33 0.73 -29.89 16.24
C GLY A 33 1.12 -30.33 14.83
N ASP A 34 0.57 -29.74 13.76
CA ASP A 34 0.99 -30.04 12.39
C ASP A 34 2.24 -29.23 12.00
N GLY A 35 3.38 -29.93 11.89
CA GLY A 35 4.68 -29.33 11.56
C GLY A 35 4.91 -29.01 10.08
N ARG A 36 4.07 -29.51 9.15
CA ARG A 36 4.35 -29.50 7.71
C ARG A 36 4.58 -28.11 7.13
N VAL A 37 3.85 -27.10 7.62
CA VAL A 37 3.97 -25.71 7.17
C VAL A 37 5.28 -25.08 7.64
N ARG A 38 5.68 -25.34 8.89
CA ARG A 38 6.95 -24.88 9.44
C ARG A 38 8.13 -25.53 8.72
N ASP A 39 8.04 -26.84 8.46
CA ASP A 39 9.08 -27.59 7.75
C ASP A 39 9.29 -27.08 6.32
N ALA A 40 8.21 -26.68 5.63
CA ALA A 40 8.31 -26.05 4.32
C ALA A 40 9.02 -24.69 4.37
N ILE A 41 8.71 -23.85 5.36
CA ILE A 41 9.42 -22.58 5.57
C ILE A 41 10.92 -22.84 5.84
N GLU A 42 11.24 -23.83 6.66
CA GLU A 42 12.63 -24.19 6.94
C GLU A 42 13.34 -24.74 5.69
N GLY A 43 12.65 -25.50 4.84
CA GLY A 43 13.16 -25.93 3.53
C GLY A 43 13.51 -24.76 2.61
N ALA A 44 12.69 -23.69 2.61
CA ALA A 44 13.00 -22.48 1.86
C ALA A 44 14.23 -21.75 2.42
N ASN A 45 14.33 -21.64 3.75
CA ASN A 45 15.49 -21.05 4.43
C ASN A 45 16.79 -21.85 4.20
N ALA A 46 16.71 -23.18 4.21
CA ALA A 46 17.81 -24.08 3.89
C ALA A 46 18.40 -23.79 2.50
N PHE A 47 17.55 -23.73 1.47
CA PHE A 47 18.00 -23.37 0.13
C PHE A 47 18.55 -21.95 0.07
N ALA A 48 17.93 -20.99 0.76
CA ALA A 48 18.44 -19.63 0.84
C ALA A 48 19.86 -19.56 1.44
N ARG A 49 20.19 -20.43 2.41
CA ARG A 49 21.51 -20.51 3.06
C ARG A 49 22.58 -21.24 2.24
N GLY A 50 22.26 -21.74 1.05
CA GLY A 50 23.24 -22.41 0.18
C GLY A 50 23.05 -23.91 0.01
N GLU A 51 22.07 -24.54 0.70
CA GLU A 51 21.81 -25.96 0.51
C GLU A 51 21.43 -26.28 -0.95
N ARG A 52 21.71 -27.51 -1.37
CA ARG A 52 21.47 -27.93 -2.75
C ARG A 52 19.98 -27.98 -3.05
N ARG A 53 19.61 -27.61 -4.28
CA ARG A 53 18.29 -27.88 -4.83
C ARG A 53 18.16 -29.38 -5.08
N ASP A 54 17.44 -30.09 -4.22
CA ASP A 54 17.24 -31.55 -4.30
C ASP A 54 15.75 -31.93 -4.14
N GLY A 55 15.45 -33.23 -4.14
CA GLY A 55 14.07 -33.73 -4.04
C GLY A 55 13.36 -33.46 -2.71
N ARG A 56 14.10 -33.17 -1.62
CA ARG A 56 13.52 -32.93 -0.28
C ARG A 56 12.59 -31.72 -0.31
N MET A 57 12.99 -30.67 -1.03
CA MET A 57 12.19 -29.45 -1.18
C MET A 57 10.82 -29.72 -1.83
N ARG A 58 10.77 -30.63 -2.80
CA ARG A 58 9.50 -31.03 -3.44
C ARG A 58 8.60 -31.80 -2.48
N THR A 59 9.17 -32.68 -1.66
CA THR A 59 8.43 -33.37 -0.60
C THR A 59 7.82 -32.39 0.40
N LEU A 60 8.60 -31.41 0.86
CA LEU A 60 8.14 -30.35 1.75
C LEU A 60 7.03 -29.50 1.12
N ALA A 61 7.18 -29.12 -0.15
CA ALA A 61 6.16 -28.39 -0.89
C ALA A 61 4.84 -29.17 -0.95
N PHE A 62 4.89 -30.47 -1.25
CA PHE A 62 3.68 -31.29 -1.29
C PHE A 62 3.07 -31.52 0.09
N ALA A 63 3.88 -31.66 1.13
CA ALA A 63 3.39 -31.77 2.50
C ALA A 63 2.62 -30.51 2.92
N ALA A 64 3.16 -29.31 2.65
CA ALA A 64 2.45 -28.05 2.91
C ALA A 64 1.19 -27.89 2.04
N LEU A 65 1.20 -28.38 0.80
CA LEU A 65 0.00 -28.41 -0.05
C LEU A 65 -1.08 -29.34 0.51
N ALA A 66 -0.69 -30.51 1.03
CA ALA A 66 -1.62 -31.43 1.67
C ALA A 66 -2.25 -30.79 2.92
N ALA A 67 -1.42 -30.21 3.80
CA ALA A 67 -1.84 -29.39 4.93
C ALA A 67 -2.85 -28.29 4.55
N ALA A 68 -2.61 -27.59 3.43
CA ALA A 68 -3.53 -26.55 2.94
C ALA A 68 -4.90 -27.11 2.49
N ARG A 69 -4.95 -28.34 1.99
CA ARG A 69 -6.17 -29.02 1.50
C ARG A 69 -6.96 -29.67 2.63
N GLU A 70 -6.29 -30.12 3.68
CA GLU A 70 -6.90 -30.84 4.80
C GLU A 70 -7.56 -29.90 5.82
N THR A 71 -7.06 -28.67 5.97
CA THR A 71 -7.70 -27.66 6.83
C THR A 71 -8.98 -27.09 6.20
N ARG A 72 -9.98 -26.80 7.04
CA ARG A 72 -11.23 -26.13 6.64
C ARG A 72 -11.18 -24.61 6.81
N GLU A 73 -10.14 -24.09 7.48
CA GLU A 73 -10.00 -22.67 7.77
C GLU A 73 -9.37 -21.92 6.59
N PRO A 74 -10.07 -20.99 5.90
CA PRO A 74 -9.56 -20.34 4.68
C PRO A 74 -8.27 -19.55 4.89
N ALA A 75 -8.11 -18.94 6.07
CA ALA A 75 -6.91 -18.22 6.45
C ALA A 75 -5.71 -19.18 6.60
N ALA A 76 -5.92 -20.32 7.25
CA ALA A 76 -4.92 -21.37 7.40
C ALA A 76 -4.56 -22.01 6.04
N THR A 77 -5.54 -22.29 5.17
CA THR A 77 -5.29 -22.74 3.80
C THR A 77 -4.36 -21.77 3.07
N SER A 78 -4.59 -20.46 3.20
CA SER A 78 -3.75 -19.44 2.56
C SER A 78 -2.34 -19.38 3.18
N ALA A 79 -2.21 -19.51 4.51
CA ALA A 79 -0.91 -19.56 5.18
C ALA A 79 -0.08 -20.79 4.75
N ALA A 80 -0.70 -21.97 4.68
CA ALA A 80 -0.05 -23.19 4.19
C ALA A 80 0.36 -23.08 2.71
N ARG A 81 -0.46 -22.44 1.87
CA ARG A 81 -0.10 -22.10 0.47
C ARG A 81 1.09 -21.14 0.39
N ALA A 82 1.20 -20.16 1.29
CA ALA A 82 2.36 -19.26 1.34
C ALA A 82 3.66 -20.05 1.59
N ALA A 83 3.66 -20.95 2.57
CA ALA A 83 4.80 -21.82 2.87
C ALA A 83 5.13 -22.80 1.72
N GLN A 84 4.09 -23.44 1.15
CA GLN A 84 4.22 -24.30 -0.03
C GLN A 84 4.95 -23.60 -1.17
N MET A 85 4.53 -22.37 -1.47
CA MET A 85 5.12 -21.60 -2.57
C MET A 85 6.51 -21.09 -2.22
N ALA A 86 6.80 -20.81 -0.95
CA ALA A 86 8.13 -20.35 -0.51
C ALA A 86 9.20 -21.41 -0.79
N VAL A 87 8.96 -22.67 -0.42
CA VAL A 87 9.91 -23.76 -0.72
C VAL A 87 9.95 -24.09 -2.22
N ALA A 88 8.85 -23.87 -2.94
CA ALA A 88 8.79 -24.09 -4.38
C ALA A 88 9.61 -23.07 -5.20
N VAL A 89 10.03 -21.93 -4.61
CA VAL A 89 10.85 -20.91 -5.30
C VAL A 89 12.09 -21.52 -5.96
N ALA A 90 12.74 -22.49 -5.33
CA ALA A 90 13.94 -23.16 -5.85
C ALA A 90 13.70 -23.89 -7.20
N TYR A 91 12.46 -24.21 -7.53
CA TYR A 91 12.07 -24.86 -8.78
C TYR A 91 11.50 -23.91 -9.83
N THR A 92 11.61 -22.60 -9.61
CA THR A 92 11.21 -21.63 -10.64
C THR A 92 12.00 -21.89 -11.91
N HIS A 93 11.30 -22.11 -13.03
CA HIS A 93 11.95 -22.31 -14.32
C HIS A 93 12.48 -20.96 -14.80
N LEU A 94 13.77 -20.93 -15.14
CA LEU A 94 14.49 -19.74 -15.58
C LEU A 94 14.61 -19.64 -17.09
N ASP A 95 14.10 -20.66 -17.80
CA ASP A 95 13.82 -20.55 -19.22
C ASP A 95 12.52 -19.75 -19.39
N LEU A 96 12.70 -18.47 -19.75
CA LEU A 96 11.63 -17.50 -19.91
C LEU A 96 11.14 -17.42 -21.36
N THR A 97 11.52 -18.37 -22.21
CA THR A 97 11.07 -18.42 -23.59
C THR A 97 9.72 -19.14 -23.66
N GLY A 98 8.65 -18.37 -23.93
CA GLY A 98 7.32 -18.91 -24.23
C GLY A 98 6.22 -18.61 -23.20
N PRO A 99 4.97 -19.03 -23.46
CA PRO A 99 3.78 -18.61 -22.71
C PRO A 99 3.78 -19.04 -21.23
N ALA A 100 4.54 -20.09 -20.89
CA ALA A 100 4.69 -20.58 -19.52
C ALA A 100 5.54 -19.65 -18.64
N ALA A 101 6.32 -18.73 -19.23
CA ALA A 101 7.21 -17.83 -18.50
C ALA A 101 6.43 -16.86 -17.59
N ALA A 102 5.25 -16.38 -18.00
CA ALA A 102 4.40 -15.52 -17.18
C ALA A 102 3.91 -16.22 -15.90
N ARG A 103 3.79 -17.56 -15.92
CA ARG A 103 3.45 -18.37 -14.74
C ARG A 103 4.61 -18.46 -13.75
N GLN A 104 5.85 -18.32 -14.21
CA GLN A 104 7.03 -18.37 -13.35
C GLN A 104 7.12 -17.14 -12.46
N THR A 105 6.80 -15.96 -12.99
CA THR A 105 6.68 -14.73 -12.17
C THR A 105 5.67 -14.91 -11.03
N MET A 106 4.54 -15.55 -11.33
CA MET A 106 3.53 -15.85 -10.31
C MET A 106 4.07 -16.76 -9.20
N HIS A 107 4.96 -17.72 -9.49
CA HIS A 107 5.57 -18.56 -8.47
C HIS A 107 6.47 -17.78 -7.51
N LEU A 108 7.21 -16.78 -8.01
CA LEU A 108 8.04 -15.91 -7.17
C LEU A 108 7.18 -15.01 -6.26
N LEU A 109 6.06 -14.51 -6.78
CA LEU A 109 5.18 -13.58 -6.07
C LEU A 109 4.16 -14.28 -5.17
N ALA A 110 3.92 -15.58 -5.36
CA ALA A 110 2.88 -16.30 -4.65
C ALA A 110 3.04 -16.31 -3.12
N PRO A 111 4.24 -16.50 -2.53
CA PRO A 111 4.41 -16.56 -1.08
C PRO A 111 3.85 -15.32 -0.34
N PRO A 112 4.28 -14.07 -0.65
CA PRO A 112 3.71 -12.88 -0.03
C PRO A 112 2.25 -12.63 -0.39
N VAL A 113 1.80 -13.00 -1.60
CA VAL A 113 0.39 -12.84 -2.00
C VAL A 113 -0.53 -13.74 -1.18
N TYR A 114 -0.12 -15.00 -0.93
CA TYR A 114 -0.87 -15.91 -0.07
C TYR A 114 -0.76 -15.51 1.40
N ALA A 115 0.37 -14.94 1.85
CA ALA A 115 0.47 -14.36 3.19
C ALA A 115 -0.49 -13.18 3.39
N ALA A 116 -0.56 -12.26 2.43
CA ALA A 116 -1.52 -11.16 2.44
C ALA A 116 -2.97 -11.69 2.46
N ARG A 117 -3.27 -12.73 1.65
CA ARG A 117 -4.59 -13.37 1.65
C ARG A 117 -4.92 -14.03 2.99
N ALA A 118 -3.97 -14.68 3.64
CA ALA A 118 -4.15 -15.28 4.96
C ALA A 118 -4.48 -14.21 6.01
N ARG A 119 -3.78 -13.06 5.98
CA ARG A 119 -4.06 -11.93 6.88
C ARG A 119 -5.46 -11.35 6.66
N GLU A 120 -5.84 -11.04 5.42
CA GLU A 120 -7.18 -10.53 5.10
C GLU A 120 -8.29 -11.50 5.55
N LEU A 121 -8.11 -12.80 5.34
CA LEU A 121 -9.09 -13.80 5.75
C LEU A 121 -9.15 -13.97 7.28
N GLY A 122 -8.00 -13.91 7.96
CA GLY A 122 -7.93 -14.04 9.41
C GLY A 122 -8.50 -12.84 10.17
N THR A 123 -8.42 -11.63 9.59
CA THR A 123 -8.95 -10.41 10.22
C THR A 123 -10.32 -9.98 9.69
N GLY A 124 -10.71 -10.46 8.51
CA GLY A 124 -11.87 -9.94 7.77
C GLY A 124 -11.66 -8.54 7.17
N ASP A 125 -10.46 -7.96 7.30
CA ASP A 125 -10.14 -6.60 6.82
C ASP A 125 -9.26 -6.65 5.55
N PRO A 126 -9.76 -6.16 4.39
CA PRO A 126 -8.96 -6.01 3.18
C PRO A 126 -7.67 -5.19 3.36
N ALA A 127 -7.65 -4.23 4.29
CA ALA A 127 -6.47 -3.40 4.55
C ALA A 127 -5.31 -4.21 5.20
N ALA A 128 -5.60 -5.33 5.86
CA ALA A 128 -4.57 -6.22 6.40
C ALA A 128 -3.74 -6.85 5.26
N ALA A 129 -4.36 -7.22 4.14
CA ALA A 129 -3.64 -7.67 2.96
C ALA A 129 -2.78 -6.54 2.36
N ASP A 130 -3.31 -5.33 2.28
CA ASP A 130 -2.57 -4.19 1.72
C ASP A 130 -1.33 -3.85 2.56
N GLY A 131 -1.44 -3.94 3.89
CA GLY A 131 -0.31 -3.81 4.82
C GLY A 131 0.75 -4.90 4.61
N GLU A 132 0.33 -6.15 4.41
CA GLU A 132 1.25 -7.27 4.19
C GLU A 132 1.96 -7.18 2.82
N ILE A 133 1.26 -6.73 1.77
CA ILE A 133 1.86 -6.46 0.44
C ILE A 133 2.90 -5.33 0.55
N ARG A 134 2.59 -4.26 1.29
CA ARG A 134 3.53 -3.16 1.53
C ARG A 134 4.78 -3.65 2.26
N TRP A 135 4.60 -4.41 3.34
CA TRP A 135 5.69 -5.00 4.10
C TRP A 135 6.59 -5.88 3.22
N ALA A 136 6.00 -6.75 2.40
CA ALA A 136 6.75 -7.61 1.49
C ALA A 136 7.55 -6.80 0.46
N ALA A 137 6.97 -5.72 -0.08
CA ALA A 137 7.66 -4.84 -1.02
C ALA A 137 8.81 -4.06 -0.36
N GLU A 138 8.64 -3.58 0.87
CA GLU A 138 9.68 -2.89 1.65
C GLU A 138 10.85 -3.81 2.00
N ARG A 139 10.56 -5.09 2.28
CA ARG A 139 11.59 -6.11 2.59
C ARG A 139 12.26 -6.73 1.36
N ALA A 140 11.77 -6.44 0.15
CA ALA A 140 12.39 -6.92 -1.07
C ALA A 140 13.66 -6.11 -1.39
N GLY A 141 14.82 -6.74 -1.13
CA GLY A 141 16.14 -6.20 -1.47
C GLY A 141 16.39 -6.10 -2.98
N ALA A 142 17.54 -5.52 -3.34
CA ALA A 142 17.91 -5.28 -4.74
C ALA A 142 17.94 -6.57 -5.58
N GLU A 143 18.40 -7.69 -5.01
CA GLU A 143 18.47 -8.98 -5.69
C GLU A 143 17.07 -9.55 -6.03
N VAL A 144 16.13 -9.46 -5.08
CA VAL A 144 14.73 -9.88 -5.31
C VAL A 144 14.11 -9.05 -6.43
N ARG A 145 14.28 -7.73 -6.38
CA ARG A 145 13.78 -6.81 -7.40
C ARG A 145 14.42 -7.07 -8.76
N HIS A 146 15.72 -7.36 -8.79
CA HIS A 146 16.43 -7.70 -10.02
C HIS A 146 15.85 -8.96 -10.67
N VAL A 147 15.64 -10.03 -9.90
CA VAL A 147 15.04 -11.28 -10.43
C VAL A 147 13.62 -11.03 -10.93
N VAL A 148 12.77 -10.34 -10.17
CA VAL A 148 11.39 -10.04 -10.60
C VAL A 148 11.38 -9.16 -11.85
N ALA A 149 12.25 -8.15 -11.94
CA ALA A 149 12.35 -7.28 -13.11
C ALA A 149 12.82 -8.03 -14.36
N ALA A 150 13.66 -9.05 -14.21
CA ALA A 150 14.10 -9.91 -15.31
C ALA A 150 13.01 -10.89 -15.80
N MET A 151 11.98 -11.13 -14.98
CA MET A 151 10.85 -12.01 -15.32
C MET A 151 9.78 -11.25 -16.12
N PRO A 152 9.02 -11.91 -17.02
CA PRO A 152 7.91 -11.27 -17.74
C PRO A 152 6.82 -10.79 -16.78
N ALA A 153 6.04 -9.78 -17.20
CA ALA A 153 4.89 -9.34 -16.42
C ALA A 153 3.89 -10.49 -16.23
N PRO A 154 3.35 -10.69 -15.01
CA PRO A 154 2.45 -11.79 -14.75
C PRO A 154 1.07 -11.52 -15.38
N ASP A 155 0.54 -12.51 -16.10
CA ASP A 155 -0.87 -12.50 -16.51
C ASP A 155 -1.75 -12.87 -15.31
N THR A 156 -2.62 -11.94 -14.91
CA THR A 156 -3.39 -12.03 -13.68
C THR A 156 -4.87 -11.83 -13.94
N ALA A 157 -5.69 -12.78 -13.50
CA ALA A 157 -7.15 -12.68 -13.58
C ALA A 157 -7.68 -11.44 -12.82
N ARG A 158 -8.91 -11.01 -13.15
CA ARG A 158 -9.61 -9.90 -12.47
C ARG A 158 -10.21 -10.30 -11.10
N THR A 159 -9.51 -11.14 -10.33
CA THR A 159 -9.93 -11.63 -9.01
C THR A 159 -9.29 -10.82 -7.87
N ARG A 160 -9.73 -11.01 -6.63
CA ARG A 160 -9.08 -10.40 -5.45
C ARG A 160 -7.60 -10.80 -5.35
N LEU A 161 -7.31 -12.09 -5.55
CA LEU A 161 -5.94 -12.59 -5.57
C LEU A 161 -5.11 -11.97 -6.70
N GLY A 162 -5.70 -11.84 -7.90
CA GLY A 162 -5.06 -11.16 -9.03
C GLY A 162 -4.75 -9.68 -8.77
N ARG A 163 -5.56 -8.98 -7.96
CA ARG A 163 -5.24 -7.62 -7.52
C ARG A 163 -4.02 -7.57 -6.60
N LEU A 164 -3.87 -8.54 -5.69
CA LEU A 164 -2.70 -8.64 -4.81
C LEU A 164 -1.41 -8.91 -5.62
N TYR A 165 -1.48 -9.82 -6.60
CA TYR A 165 -0.35 -10.06 -7.52
C TYR A 165 0.05 -8.78 -8.28
N ARG A 166 -0.91 -8.06 -8.87
CA ARG A 166 -0.62 -6.81 -9.59
C ARG A 166 -0.02 -5.72 -8.69
N ALA A 167 -0.56 -5.57 -7.47
CA ALA A 167 -0.07 -4.60 -6.51
C ALA A 167 1.40 -4.87 -6.12
N LEU A 168 1.72 -6.13 -5.82
CA LEU A 168 3.09 -6.52 -5.48
C LEU A 168 4.04 -6.43 -6.68
N ASP A 169 3.67 -6.97 -7.85
CA ASP A 169 4.49 -6.91 -9.05
C ASP A 169 4.84 -5.46 -9.42
N SER A 170 3.83 -4.57 -9.38
CA SER A 170 4.03 -3.14 -9.58
C SER A 170 5.03 -2.57 -8.57
N ALA A 171 4.83 -2.83 -7.27
CA ALA A 171 5.70 -2.31 -6.22
C ALA A 171 7.16 -2.80 -6.31
N LEU A 172 7.38 -4.03 -6.80
CA LEU A 172 8.72 -4.60 -6.96
C LEU A 172 9.44 -4.09 -8.22
N ARG A 173 8.70 -3.85 -9.31
CA ARG A 173 9.25 -3.34 -10.57
C ARG A 173 9.47 -1.82 -10.56
N GLN A 174 8.84 -1.09 -9.65
CA GLN A 174 9.23 0.29 -9.40
C GLN A 174 10.62 0.33 -8.74
N PRO A 175 11.54 1.22 -9.16
CA PRO A 175 12.81 1.41 -8.46
C PRO A 175 12.54 1.82 -7.00
N PRO A 176 13.43 1.48 -6.03
CA PRO A 176 13.37 2.05 -4.69
C PRO A 176 13.42 3.59 -4.81
N GLY A 177 12.45 4.31 -4.23
CA GLY A 177 12.29 5.76 -4.46
C GLY A 177 11.55 6.15 -5.75
N GLY A 178 10.93 5.18 -6.42
CA GLY A 178 10.02 5.39 -7.55
C GLY A 178 8.86 6.32 -7.20
N ARG A 179 8.23 6.90 -8.23
CA ARG A 179 7.23 7.98 -8.12
C ARG A 179 6.13 7.74 -7.06
N ASP A 180 5.84 6.49 -6.71
CA ASP A 180 4.77 6.11 -5.79
C ASP A 180 5.13 6.24 -4.29
N GLN A 181 6.39 6.03 -3.88
CA GLN A 181 6.82 6.26 -2.49
C GLN A 181 6.89 7.74 -2.11
N ARG A 182 7.16 8.61 -3.09
CA ARG A 182 7.01 10.07 -2.92
C ARG A 182 5.55 10.52 -2.84
N ARG A 183 4.59 9.63 -3.07
CA ARG A 183 3.15 9.91 -3.19
C ARG A 183 2.28 9.14 -2.19
N SER A 184 2.85 8.22 -1.42
CA SER A 184 2.17 7.59 -0.28
C SER A 184 2.22 8.50 0.93
N VAL A 185 1.09 8.63 1.63
CA VAL A 185 1.00 9.43 2.84
C VAL A 185 1.52 8.61 4.02
N SER A 186 2.53 9.12 4.71
CA SER A 186 2.96 8.69 6.03
C SER A 186 3.09 9.93 6.92
N LEU A 187 3.26 9.74 8.23
CA LEU A 187 3.49 10.87 9.14
C LEU A 187 4.75 11.67 8.76
N ASP A 188 5.79 10.99 8.26
CA ASP A 188 7.05 11.64 7.85
C ASP A 188 6.93 12.40 6.52
N THR A 189 6.00 12.01 5.65
CA THR A 189 5.82 12.67 4.34
C THR A 189 4.73 13.73 4.35
N LEU A 190 3.86 13.75 5.35
CA LEU A 190 2.71 14.64 5.44
C LEU A 190 3.12 16.08 5.82
N GLY A 191 2.89 17.03 4.92
CA GLY A 191 3.01 18.45 5.21
C GLY A 191 1.70 19.01 5.80
N ALA A 192 0.59 18.76 5.12
CA ALA A 192 -0.76 19.07 5.61
C ALA A 192 -1.82 18.18 4.93
N TRP A 193 -2.93 17.94 5.63
CA TRP A 193 -4.14 17.41 5.01
C TRP A 193 -4.80 18.49 4.14
N VAL A 194 -5.58 18.06 3.14
CA VAL A 194 -6.39 18.95 2.32
C VAL A 194 -7.83 18.47 2.31
N ILE A 195 -8.74 19.35 2.73
CA ILE A 195 -10.18 19.16 2.63
C ILE A 195 -10.69 19.95 1.43
N LYS A 196 -11.23 19.24 0.45
CA LYS A 196 -11.82 19.83 -0.76
C LYS A 196 -13.31 20.11 -0.56
N CYS A 197 -13.72 21.31 -0.95
CA CYS A 197 -15.10 21.75 -1.00
C CYS A 197 -15.52 22.06 -2.43
N ASN A 198 -16.67 21.52 -2.84
CA ASN A 198 -17.33 21.93 -4.07
C ASN A 198 -18.52 22.83 -3.70
N PRO A 199 -18.49 24.13 -4.06
CA PRO A 199 -19.55 25.09 -3.71
C PRO A 199 -20.95 24.68 -4.15
N ALA A 200 -21.07 23.90 -5.24
CA ALA A 200 -22.35 23.38 -5.72
C ALA A 200 -22.99 22.35 -4.77
N LYS A 201 -22.19 21.75 -3.87
CA LYS A 201 -22.65 20.77 -2.87
C LYS A 201 -22.59 21.29 -1.44
N THR A 202 -21.68 22.22 -1.15
CA THR A 202 -21.50 22.80 0.18
C THR A 202 -21.30 24.31 -0.01
N PRO A 203 -22.33 25.13 0.25
CA PRO A 203 -22.28 26.57 0.02
C PRO A 203 -21.15 27.25 0.80
N LEU A 204 -20.48 28.21 0.17
CA LEU A 204 -19.37 28.94 0.78
C LEU A 204 -19.82 30.16 1.57
N ASP A 205 -20.93 30.81 1.20
CA ASP A 205 -21.32 32.10 1.78
C ASP A 205 -21.44 32.08 3.31
N PRO A 206 -22.04 31.06 3.95
CA PRO A 206 -22.06 31.00 5.41
C PRO A 206 -20.66 30.96 6.04
N MET A 207 -19.72 30.26 5.41
CA MET A 207 -18.33 30.17 5.88
C MET A 207 -17.59 31.50 5.68
N ARG A 208 -17.86 32.20 4.58
CA ARG A 208 -17.29 33.53 4.31
C ARG A 208 -17.75 34.56 5.33
N VAL A 209 -19.04 34.57 5.65
CA VAL A 209 -19.61 35.46 6.69
C VAL A 209 -19.02 35.14 8.06
N ALA A 210 -18.85 33.85 8.39
CA ALA A 210 -18.26 33.43 9.65
C ALA A 210 -16.73 33.59 9.72
N GLY A 211 -16.05 33.78 8.59
CA GLY A 211 -14.58 33.81 8.52
C GLY A 211 -13.91 32.46 8.80
N VAL A 212 -14.67 31.36 8.84
CA VAL A 212 -14.19 30.01 9.20
C VAL A 212 -15.02 28.95 8.49
N THR A 213 -14.41 27.81 8.18
CA THR A 213 -15.16 26.66 7.62
C THR A 213 -16.13 26.06 8.62
N LYS A 214 -17.12 25.27 8.16
CA LYS A 214 -17.84 24.37 9.07
C LYS A 214 -16.86 23.44 9.82
N PRO A 215 -17.16 23.05 11.07
CA PRO A 215 -16.21 22.35 11.93
C PRO A 215 -15.98 20.88 11.56
N GLN A 216 -16.84 20.31 10.70
CA GLN A 216 -16.83 18.87 10.41
C GLN A 216 -16.96 18.58 8.92
N TRP A 217 -16.12 17.67 8.43
CA TRP A 217 -16.05 17.31 7.01
C TRP A 217 -16.02 15.80 6.81
N CYS A 218 -16.78 15.33 5.83
CA CYS A 218 -16.75 13.92 5.44
C CYS A 218 -15.44 13.59 4.74
N VAL A 219 -14.85 12.46 5.14
CA VAL A 219 -13.66 11.85 4.56
C VAL A 219 -13.97 10.40 4.18
N ALA A 220 -13.30 9.88 3.16
CA ALA A 220 -13.37 8.48 2.81
C ALA A 220 -12.73 7.63 3.91
N ASP A 221 -13.35 6.50 4.21
CA ASP A 221 -12.76 5.48 5.06
C ASP A 221 -11.68 4.72 4.28
N ASN A 222 -10.42 5.07 4.50
CA ASN A 222 -9.26 4.46 3.86
C ASN A 222 -8.04 4.58 4.78
N TYR A 223 -6.87 4.07 4.34
CA TYR A 223 -5.68 4.12 5.19
C TYR A 223 -5.25 5.55 5.57
N ARG A 224 -5.54 6.57 4.76
CA ARG A 224 -5.13 7.96 5.03
C ARG A 224 -5.95 8.57 6.15
N SER A 225 -7.26 8.31 6.19
CA SER A 225 -8.10 8.81 7.28
C SER A 225 -7.69 8.21 8.63
N ARG A 226 -7.09 7.01 8.64
CA ARG A 226 -6.51 6.38 9.84
C ARG A 226 -5.21 7.04 10.34
N LEU A 227 -4.58 7.88 9.52
CA LEU A 227 -3.39 8.66 9.89
C LEU A 227 -3.72 10.08 10.38
N ILE A 228 -5.00 10.44 10.46
CA ILE A 228 -5.42 11.78 10.89
C ILE A 228 -5.40 11.85 12.42
N GLU A 229 -4.60 12.76 12.97
CA GLU A 229 -4.49 13.03 14.40
C GLU A 229 -4.77 14.52 14.69
N PRO A 230 -5.30 14.84 15.89
CA PRO A 230 -5.42 16.22 16.36
C PRO A 230 -4.07 16.96 16.29
N GLY A 231 -4.09 18.22 15.89
CA GLY A 231 -2.90 19.04 15.73
C GLY A 231 -2.23 18.94 14.35
N HIS A 232 -2.61 17.99 13.49
CA HIS A 232 -2.17 18.01 12.09
C HIS A 232 -2.62 19.28 11.37
N ARG A 233 -1.77 19.79 10.50
CA ARG A 233 -2.11 20.91 9.60
C ARG A 233 -3.20 20.47 8.62
N VAL A 234 -4.12 21.38 8.32
CA VAL A 234 -5.15 21.16 7.30
C VAL A 234 -5.38 22.43 6.47
N LEU A 235 -5.53 22.23 5.17
CA LEU A 235 -5.83 23.27 4.19
C LEU A 235 -7.24 23.08 3.63
N PHE A 236 -7.91 24.20 3.36
CA PHE A 236 -9.24 24.22 2.76
C PHE A 236 -9.16 24.59 1.29
N TRP A 237 -9.40 23.61 0.42
CA TRP A 237 -9.36 23.78 -1.02
C TRP A 237 -10.77 23.95 -1.59
N VAL A 238 -11.05 25.10 -2.20
CA VAL A 238 -12.29 25.33 -2.95
C VAL A 238 -12.08 24.92 -4.40
N ALA A 239 -12.84 23.92 -4.84
CA ALA A 239 -12.91 23.46 -6.22
C ALA A 239 -14.01 24.19 -6.99
N ALA A 240 -14.15 23.89 -8.30
CA ALA A 240 -15.27 24.31 -9.17
C ALA A 240 -15.74 25.77 -8.98
N HIS A 241 -14.80 26.69 -8.78
CA HIS A 241 -15.01 28.12 -8.55
C HIS A 241 -14.05 28.93 -9.43
N PRO A 242 -14.41 30.14 -9.91
CA PRO A 242 -13.50 30.97 -10.70
C PRO A 242 -12.16 31.23 -10.00
N ARG A 243 -12.22 31.45 -8.68
CA ARG A 243 -11.06 31.57 -7.79
C ARG A 243 -10.74 30.26 -7.06
N ARG A 244 -10.79 29.12 -7.76
CA ARG A 244 -10.41 27.82 -7.15
C ARG A 244 -9.00 27.90 -6.58
N GLY A 245 -8.75 27.24 -5.44
CA GLY A 245 -7.47 27.35 -4.73
C GLY A 245 -7.62 27.07 -3.24
N PHE A 246 -6.62 27.47 -2.45
CA PHE A 246 -6.69 27.41 -0.99
C PHE A 246 -7.35 28.67 -0.43
N TRP A 247 -8.40 28.47 0.36
CA TRP A 247 -9.22 29.53 0.94
C TRP A 247 -9.06 29.64 2.45
N GLY A 248 -8.35 28.69 3.07
CA GLY A 248 -8.09 28.70 4.51
C GLY A 248 -7.03 27.67 4.90
N ALA A 249 -6.45 27.88 6.07
CA ALA A 249 -5.50 26.98 6.70
C ALA A 249 -5.80 26.90 8.21
N GLY A 250 -5.52 25.75 8.82
CA GLY A 250 -5.74 25.57 10.24
C GLY A 250 -5.30 24.20 10.75
N ARG A 251 -6.09 23.63 11.66
CA ARG A 251 -5.74 22.40 12.40
C ARG A 251 -6.87 21.39 12.46
N ILE A 252 -6.51 20.12 12.44
CA ILE A 252 -7.39 19.02 12.87
C ILE A 252 -7.59 19.16 14.39
N THR A 253 -8.85 19.15 14.85
CA THR A 253 -9.19 19.37 16.26
C THR A 253 -9.60 18.09 16.99
N GLY A 254 -9.86 17.00 16.26
CA GLY A 254 -10.29 15.72 16.83
C GLY A 254 -9.94 14.54 15.92
N THR A 255 -9.87 13.35 16.50
CA THR A 255 -9.75 12.10 15.74
C THR A 255 -10.99 11.88 14.88
N PRO A 256 -10.88 11.26 13.70
CA PRO A 256 -12.05 11.00 12.87
C PRO A 256 -13.12 10.15 13.58
N THR A 257 -14.38 10.55 13.46
CA THR A 257 -15.54 9.88 14.07
C THR A 257 -16.52 9.41 13.00
N VAL A 258 -17.20 8.28 13.26
CA VAL A 258 -18.26 7.79 12.38
C VAL A 258 -19.59 8.41 12.80
N GLU A 259 -20.26 9.09 11.87
CA GLU A 259 -21.59 9.67 12.07
C GLU A 259 -22.45 9.39 10.84
N GLY A 260 -23.66 8.87 11.03
CA GLY A 260 -24.56 8.51 9.92
C GLY A 260 -23.96 7.49 8.94
N GLY A 261 -23.07 6.60 9.41
CA GLY A 261 -22.38 5.62 8.57
C GLY A 261 -21.26 6.21 7.69
N ARG A 262 -20.87 7.46 7.90
CA ARG A 262 -19.76 8.11 7.19
C ARG A 262 -18.70 8.59 8.15
N LEU A 263 -17.44 8.48 7.74
CA LEU A 263 -16.32 8.99 8.52
C LEU A 263 -16.22 10.51 8.35
N HIS A 264 -16.05 11.20 9.47
CA HIS A 264 -15.93 12.65 9.53
C HIS A 264 -14.69 13.05 10.31
N VAL A 265 -14.05 14.14 9.89
CA VAL A 265 -12.93 14.77 10.60
C VAL A 265 -13.37 16.12 11.16
N HIS A 266 -12.92 16.42 12.38
CA HIS A 266 -13.14 17.68 13.06
C HIS A 266 -11.96 18.63 12.80
N VAL A 267 -12.27 19.86 12.41
CA VAL A 267 -11.28 20.85 11.99
C VAL A 267 -11.65 22.24 12.51
N HIS A 268 -10.63 23.07 12.68
CA HIS A 268 -10.77 24.52 12.79
C HIS A 268 -9.93 25.15 11.69
N ILE A 269 -10.58 25.77 10.69
CA ILE A 269 -9.91 26.35 9.52
C ILE A 269 -10.43 27.77 9.31
N PRO A 270 -9.74 28.79 9.85
CA PRO A 270 -9.94 30.18 9.47
C PRO A 270 -9.81 30.37 7.95
N LEU A 271 -10.65 31.22 7.39
CA LEU A 271 -10.56 31.60 5.98
C LEU A 271 -9.58 32.75 5.80
N PHE A 272 -8.90 32.75 4.66
CA PHE A 272 -8.06 33.86 4.23
C PHE A 272 -8.94 35.05 3.81
N ALA A 273 -8.40 36.26 3.95
CA ALA A 273 -9.01 37.45 3.37
C ALA A 273 -9.12 37.31 1.84
N GLU A 274 -8.04 36.82 1.21
CA GLU A 274 -7.98 36.51 -0.22
C GLU A 274 -7.48 35.08 -0.43
N PRO A 275 -8.12 34.27 -1.30
CA PRO A 275 -7.68 32.91 -1.57
C PRO A 275 -6.37 32.89 -2.36
N LEU A 276 -5.48 31.95 -1.99
CA LEU A 276 -4.32 31.59 -2.78
C LEU A 276 -4.79 30.71 -3.94
N THR A 277 -4.83 31.27 -5.14
CA THR A 277 -5.50 30.66 -6.28
C THR A 277 -4.67 29.55 -6.91
N ALA A 278 -5.37 28.62 -7.55
CA ALA A 278 -4.76 27.58 -8.38
C ALA A 278 -3.86 28.16 -9.48
N ALA A 279 -4.19 29.34 -10.03
CA ALA A 279 -3.39 29.98 -11.06
C ALA A 279 -2.04 30.44 -10.50
N GLU A 280 -2.03 31.08 -9.33
CA GLU A 280 -0.81 31.48 -8.62
C GLU A 280 0.04 30.26 -8.25
N LEU A 281 -0.58 29.21 -7.69
CA LEU A 281 0.10 27.97 -7.32
C LEU A 281 0.76 27.28 -8.52
N SER A 282 0.13 27.29 -9.70
CA SER A 282 0.69 26.71 -10.92
C SER A 282 1.94 27.44 -11.43
N THR A 283 2.21 28.68 -10.99
CA THR A 283 3.44 29.40 -11.37
C THR A 283 4.67 28.94 -10.58
N VAL A 284 4.47 28.25 -9.46
CA VAL A 284 5.55 27.76 -8.60
C VAL A 284 5.89 26.32 -9.00
N PRO A 285 7.12 26.05 -9.47
CA PRO A 285 7.52 24.71 -9.85
C PRO A 285 7.28 23.71 -8.72
N ARG A 286 6.76 22.53 -9.05
CA ARG A 286 6.41 21.42 -8.15
C ARG A 286 5.05 21.57 -7.44
N LEU A 287 4.51 22.78 -7.29
CA LEU A 287 3.15 22.95 -6.73
C LEU A 287 2.06 22.61 -7.75
N ASP A 288 2.34 22.76 -9.05
CA ASP A 288 1.49 22.29 -10.15
C ASP A 288 1.24 20.76 -10.13
N ALA A 289 2.12 20.00 -9.48
CA ALA A 289 2.04 18.56 -9.32
C ALA A 289 1.28 18.10 -8.06
N MET A 290 0.74 19.00 -7.24
CA MET A 290 -0.02 18.63 -6.03
C MET A 290 -1.22 17.73 -6.35
N GLU A 291 -1.62 16.91 -5.37
CA GLU A 291 -2.70 15.93 -5.57
C GLU A 291 -4.04 16.57 -5.93
N VAL A 292 -4.31 17.78 -5.44
CA VAL A 292 -5.50 18.57 -5.81
C VAL A 292 -5.59 18.90 -7.30
N PHE A 293 -4.46 19.02 -7.99
CA PHE A 293 -4.39 19.22 -9.45
C PHE A 293 -4.43 17.90 -10.21
N ARG A 294 -3.69 16.90 -9.76
CA ARG A 294 -3.59 15.59 -10.43
C ARG A 294 -4.85 14.74 -10.30
N SER A 295 -5.58 14.88 -9.20
CA SER A 295 -6.73 14.03 -8.86
C SER A 295 -7.87 14.87 -8.28
N PRO A 296 -8.40 15.85 -9.04
CA PRO A 296 -9.38 16.81 -8.54
C PRO A 296 -10.67 16.13 -8.07
N GLN A 297 -11.05 15.02 -8.70
CA GLN A 297 -12.27 14.25 -8.38
C GLN A 297 -12.11 13.24 -7.24
N GLN A 298 -10.91 13.07 -6.68
CA GLN A 298 -10.70 12.14 -5.56
C GLN A 298 -11.52 12.57 -4.33
N ALA A 299 -12.03 11.62 -3.55
CA ALA A 299 -12.66 11.93 -2.27
C ALA A 299 -11.64 12.54 -1.28
N ASN A 300 -12.15 13.28 -0.28
CA ASN A 300 -11.33 13.68 0.86
C ASN A 300 -10.89 12.44 1.67
N PRO A 301 -9.77 12.48 2.39
CA PRO A 301 -8.83 13.59 2.44
C PRO A 301 -7.84 13.53 1.25
N SER A 302 -7.49 14.71 0.74
CA SER A 302 -6.27 14.88 -0.05
C SER A 302 -5.17 15.41 0.87
N TRP A 303 -3.99 15.71 0.34
CA TRP A 303 -2.83 16.10 1.15
C TRP A 303 -1.82 16.90 0.32
N VAL A 304 -0.91 17.55 1.04
CA VAL A 304 0.34 18.10 0.53
C VAL A 304 1.50 17.47 1.27
N SER A 305 2.58 17.16 0.56
CA SER A 305 3.80 16.60 1.12
C SER A 305 4.59 17.66 1.90
N VAL A 306 5.52 17.22 2.77
CA VAL A 306 6.45 18.13 3.47
C VAL A 306 7.20 19.04 2.50
N ALA A 307 7.61 18.52 1.34
CA ALA A 307 8.34 19.29 0.34
C ALA A 307 7.46 20.31 -0.41
N GLU A 308 6.19 19.98 -0.66
CA GLU A 308 5.21 20.93 -1.21
C GLU A 308 4.84 21.97 -0.15
N TRP A 309 4.68 21.56 1.11
CA TRP A 309 4.41 22.46 2.23
C TRP A 309 5.50 23.51 2.40
N ALA A 310 6.78 23.13 2.33
CA ALA A 310 7.90 24.07 2.44
C ALA A 310 7.89 25.16 1.34
N LEU A 311 7.31 24.88 0.17
CA LEU A 311 7.13 25.85 -0.90
C LEU A 311 5.82 26.65 -0.77
N LEU A 312 4.80 26.03 -0.19
CA LEU A 312 3.47 26.60 -0.02
C LEU A 312 3.37 27.55 1.18
N GLU A 313 3.98 27.19 2.31
CA GLU A 313 3.89 27.91 3.58
C GLU A 313 4.26 29.40 3.47
N PRO A 314 5.33 29.80 2.75
CA PRO A 314 5.66 31.21 2.56
C PRO A 314 4.63 32.00 1.73
N LEU A 315 3.77 31.30 0.98
CA LEU A 315 2.72 31.91 0.15
C LEU A 315 1.39 32.05 0.92
N LEU A 316 1.27 31.41 2.08
CA LEU A 316 0.06 31.50 2.89
C LEU A 316 -0.01 32.89 3.57
N PRO A 317 -1.20 33.50 3.64
CA PRO A 317 -1.37 34.77 4.35
C PRO A 317 -0.95 34.67 5.83
N VAL A 318 -0.20 35.68 6.30
CA VAL A 318 0.36 35.74 7.66
C VAL A 318 -0.75 35.71 8.73
N GLY A 319 -0.58 34.86 9.75
CA GLY A 319 -1.44 34.82 10.95
C GLY A 319 -2.31 33.57 11.15
N ASN A 320 -2.20 32.55 10.29
CA ASN A 320 -3.13 31.40 10.27
C ASN A 320 -2.48 30.01 10.18
N VAL A 321 -1.22 29.85 10.61
CA VAL A 321 -0.55 28.53 10.68
C VAL A 321 -0.21 28.16 12.10
#